data_AF-A0A350Z072-F1
#
_entry.id   AF-A0A350Z072-F1
#
_cell.length_a   1.000
_cell.length_b   1.000
_cell.length_c   1.000
_cell.angle_alpha   90.00
_cell.angle_beta   90.00
_cell.angle_gamma   90.00
#
_symmetry.space_group_name_H-M   'P 1'
#
loop_
_entity.id
_entity.type
_entity.pdbx_description
1 polymer ?
#
loop_
_entity_poly.entity_id
_entity_poly.type
_entity_poly.pdbx_seq_one_letter_code
_entity_poly.pdbx_strand_id
1 'polypeptide(L)'
;MLRDATYRAYDPEKTLTHWHYVRTGEMRHIIPNHINADIIINSAMPFELSIYKPKLIDSFQTWSEKYKNDVLREDAFQRASRVLQFLKAIISIEDDTFVPGDSVIREFIGGSTLEYH
;
A
#
# COMPACT_ATOMS: atom_id res chain seq x y z
N MET A 1 4.39 1.99 1.69
CA MET A 1 4.31 0.82 2.62
C MET A 1 5.22 -0.30 2.15
N LEU A 2 4.82 -1.18 1.21
CA LEU A 2 5.67 -2.29 0.77
C LEU A 2 6.98 -1.82 0.13
N ARG A 3 6.91 -0.91 -0.85
CA ARG A 3 8.10 -0.32 -1.48
C ARG A 3 9.04 0.33 -0.46
N ASP A 4 8.52 1.15 0.45
CA ASP A 4 9.34 1.85 1.45
C ASP A 4 9.94 0.88 2.49
N ALA A 5 9.25 -0.23 2.78
CA ALA A 5 9.79 -1.29 3.63
C ALA A 5 10.98 -1.98 2.96
N THR A 6 10.85 -2.31 1.67
CA THR A 6 11.88 -3.01 0.89
C THR A 6 13.11 -2.15 0.64
N TYR A 7 12.94 -0.86 0.31
CA TYR A 7 14.06 -0.01 -0.13
C TYR A 7 14.56 1.01 0.90
N ARG A 8 13.77 1.34 1.93
CA ARG A 8 14.11 2.43 2.88
C ARG A 8 14.22 1.99 4.33
N ALA A 9 14.17 0.68 4.60
CA ALA A 9 14.08 0.11 5.96
C ALA A 9 13.03 0.84 6.83
N TYR A 10 11.98 1.36 6.18
CA TYR A 10 11.00 2.20 6.82
C TYR A 10 9.89 1.32 7.39
N ASP A 11 9.64 1.46 8.68
CA ASP A 11 8.58 0.72 9.38
C ASP A 11 7.21 1.03 8.75
N PRO A 12 6.53 0.04 8.15
CA PRO A 12 5.20 0.22 7.56
C PRO A 12 4.17 0.77 8.54
N GLU A 13 4.33 0.50 9.84
CA GLU A 13 3.43 1.02 10.87
C GLU A 13 3.49 2.56 10.96
N LYS A 14 4.67 3.14 10.76
CA LYS A 14 4.81 4.60 10.67
C LYS A 14 4.06 5.15 9.46
N THR A 15 4.00 4.43 8.35
CA THR A 15 3.20 4.86 7.20
C THR A 15 1.71 4.84 7.53
N LEU A 16 1.22 3.80 8.23
CA LEU A 16 -0.18 3.73 8.65
C LEU A 16 -0.56 4.94 9.52
N THR A 17 0.26 5.23 10.52
CA THR A 17 -0.01 6.29 11.52
C THR A 17 0.20 7.71 10.99
N HIS A 18 1.01 7.91 9.95
CA HIS A 18 1.21 9.23 9.31
C HIS A 18 0.35 9.47 8.07
N TRP A 19 -0.47 8.49 7.64
CA TRP A 19 -1.17 8.56 6.35
C TRP A 19 -2.09 9.78 6.22
N HIS A 20 -2.66 10.28 7.32
CA HIS A 20 -3.53 11.47 7.29
C HIS A 20 -2.79 12.72 6.78
N TYR A 21 -1.49 12.86 7.04
CA TYR A 21 -0.68 13.96 6.49
C TYR A 21 -0.55 13.84 4.97
N VAL A 22 -0.22 12.65 4.47
CA VAL A 22 -0.10 12.37 3.03
C VAL A 22 -1.43 12.66 2.34
N ARG A 23 -2.53 12.14 2.89
CA ARG A 23 -3.86 12.33 2.31
C ARG A 23 -4.30 13.79 2.30
N THR A 24 -3.99 14.54 3.35
CA THR A 24 -4.30 15.96 3.42
C THR A 24 -3.51 16.75 2.37
N GLY A 25 -2.22 16.43 2.20
CA GLY A 25 -1.38 17.01 1.15
C GLY A 25 -1.92 16.72 -0.25
N GLU A 26 -2.27 15.46 -0.53
CA GLU A 26 -2.88 15.06 -1.80
C GLU A 26 -4.16 15.84 -2.10
N MET A 27 -5.07 15.94 -1.14
CA MET A 27 -6.35 16.62 -1.32
C MET A 27 -6.21 18.13 -1.55
N ARG A 28 -5.14 18.75 -1.03
CA ARG A 28 -4.88 20.18 -1.21
C ARG A 28 -4.14 20.48 -2.51
N HIS A 29 -3.21 19.61 -2.92
CA HIS A 29 -2.23 19.96 -3.95
C HIS A 29 -2.22 19.03 -5.17
N ILE A 30 -2.72 17.80 -5.07
CA ILE A 30 -2.65 16.80 -6.16
C ILE A 30 -4.03 16.60 -6.78
N ILE A 31 -5.01 16.17 -5.96
CA ILE A 31 -6.35 15.82 -6.45
C ILE A 31 -7.05 16.99 -7.15
N PRO A 32 -7.02 18.26 -6.68
CA PRO A 32 -7.70 19.34 -7.39
C PRO A 32 -7.09 19.65 -8.76
N ASN A 33 -5.79 19.39 -8.94
CA ASN A 33 -5.06 19.75 -10.15
C ASN A 33 -5.13 18.69 -11.25
N HIS A 34 -5.63 17.47 -10.96
CA HIS A 34 -5.69 16.38 -11.94
C HIS A 34 -6.54 16.71 -13.18
N ILE A 35 -7.54 17.61 -13.04
CA ILE A 35 -8.43 18.01 -14.13
C ILE A 35 -7.73 18.82 -15.23
N ASN A 36 -6.56 19.39 -14.93
CA ASN A 36 -5.78 20.19 -15.87
C ASN A 36 -4.79 19.33 -16.68
N ALA A 37 -4.75 18.01 -16.46
CA ALA A 37 -3.85 17.13 -17.17
C ALA A 37 -4.38 16.84 -18.58
N ASP A 38 -3.55 17.05 -19.60
CA ASP A 38 -3.87 16.68 -20.98
C ASP A 38 -3.99 15.17 -21.16
N ILE A 39 -3.20 14.41 -20.40
CA ILE A 39 -3.11 12.95 -20.47
C ILE A 39 -3.01 12.36 -19.06
N ILE A 40 -3.78 11.30 -18.81
CA ILE A 40 -3.72 10.53 -17.56
C ILE A 40 -3.23 9.11 -17.90
N ILE A 41 -2.15 8.70 -17.25
CA ILE A 41 -1.61 7.33 -17.36
C ILE A 41 -1.86 6.61 -16.03
N ASN A 42 -2.49 5.44 -16.10
CA ASN A 42 -2.73 4.60 -14.93
C ASN A 42 -1.91 3.32 -15.05
N SER A 43 -0.95 3.12 -14.14
CA SER A 43 -0.10 1.93 -14.09
C SER A 43 -0.67 0.79 -13.24
N ALA A 44 -1.91 0.91 -12.76
CA ALA A 44 -2.57 -0.12 -11.95
C ALA A 44 -2.72 -1.43 -12.74
N MET A 45 -2.42 -2.54 -12.07
CA MET A 45 -2.55 -3.89 -12.63
C MET A 45 -3.66 -4.65 -11.90
N PRO A 46 -4.59 -5.33 -12.59
CA PRO A 46 -5.76 -5.95 -11.94
C PRO A 46 -5.43 -6.99 -10.85
N PHE A 47 -4.28 -7.65 -10.95
CA PHE A 47 -3.87 -8.73 -10.04
C PHE A 47 -3.06 -8.24 -8.83
N GLU A 48 -2.73 -6.95 -8.72
CA GLU A 48 -1.82 -6.44 -7.68
C GLU A 48 -2.32 -6.73 -6.28
N LEU A 49 -3.61 -6.52 -6.02
CA LEU A 49 -4.20 -6.73 -4.70
C LEU A 49 -4.11 -8.18 -4.24
N SER A 50 -4.22 -9.14 -5.17
CA SER A 50 -4.09 -10.56 -4.87
C SER A 50 -2.68 -10.93 -4.44
N ILE A 51 -1.66 -10.28 -5.01
CA ILE A 51 -0.25 -10.46 -4.64
C ILE A 51 0.12 -9.68 -3.37
N TYR A 52 -0.47 -8.49 -3.16
CA TYR A 52 -0.22 -7.68 -1.97
C TYR A 52 -0.83 -8.27 -0.71
N LYS A 53 -1.98 -8.96 -0.82
CA LYS A 53 -2.68 -9.56 0.31
C LYS A 53 -1.76 -10.39 1.22
N PRO A 54 -1.06 -11.44 0.74
CA PRO A 54 -0.20 -12.25 1.61
C PRO A 54 0.94 -11.44 2.26
N LYS A 55 1.39 -10.35 1.62
CA LYS A 55 2.49 -9.50 2.13
C LYS A 55 2.02 -8.44 3.15
N LEU A 56 0.71 -8.19 3.27
CA LEU A 56 0.16 -7.08 4.07
C LEU A 56 -0.82 -7.52 5.16
N ILE A 57 -1.54 -8.63 4.94
CA ILE A 57 -2.72 -8.96 5.75
C ILE A 57 -2.39 -9.12 7.24
N ASP A 58 -1.26 -9.74 7.58
CA ASP A 58 -0.83 -9.95 8.96
C ASP A 58 -0.47 -8.64 9.67
N SER A 59 0.15 -7.71 8.97
CA SER A 59 0.45 -6.38 9.51
C SER A 59 -0.85 -5.63 9.82
N PHE A 60 -1.82 -5.65 8.90
CA PHE A 60 -3.12 -5.01 9.12
C PHE A 60 -3.94 -5.67 10.22
N GLN A 61 -3.86 -7.00 10.37
CA GLN A 61 -4.45 -7.71 11.51
C GLN A 61 -3.82 -7.26 12.83
N THR A 62 -2.48 -7.19 12.88
CA THR A 62 -1.73 -6.75 14.05
C THR A 62 -2.10 -5.31 14.44
N TRP A 63 -2.11 -4.39 13.48
CA TRP A 63 -2.42 -2.98 13.75
C TRP A 63 -3.89 -2.76 14.12
N SER A 64 -4.81 -3.52 13.52
CA SER A 64 -6.24 -3.45 13.87
C SER A 64 -6.48 -3.80 15.32
N GLU A 65 -5.78 -4.80 15.87
CA GLU A 65 -5.89 -5.14 17.29
C GLU A 65 -5.10 -4.16 18.17
N LYS A 66 -3.88 -3.79 17.76
CA LYS A 66 -3.00 -2.87 18.50
C LYS A 66 -3.67 -1.53 18.81
N TYR A 67 -4.37 -0.95 17.82
CA TYR A 67 -4.94 0.40 17.95
C TYR A 67 -6.42 0.43 18.36
N LYS A 68 -7.05 -0.73 18.58
CA LYS A 68 -8.51 -0.87 18.82
C LYS A 68 -9.06 -0.01 19.95
N ASN A 69 -8.28 0.23 20.99
CA ASN A 69 -8.67 1.02 22.16
C ASN A 69 -7.77 2.26 22.37
N ASP A 70 -7.00 2.64 21.35
CA ASP A 70 -6.10 3.79 21.41
C ASP A 70 -6.78 5.04 20.86
N VAL A 71 -7.32 5.87 21.78
CA VAL A 71 -8.02 7.12 21.45
C VAL A 71 -7.14 8.09 20.67
N LEU A 72 -5.81 8.06 20.87
CA LEU A 72 -4.88 8.95 20.16
C LEU A 72 -4.59 8.46 18.72
N ARG A 73 -4.98 7.22 18.40
CA ARG A 73 -4.70 6.55 17.12
C ARG A 73 -5.95 5.98 16.46
N GLU A 74 -7.11 6.55 16.76
CA GLU A 74 -8.41 6.18 16.18
C GLU A 74 -8.37 6.17 14.64
N ASP A 75 -7.66 7.12 14.02
CA ASP A 75 -7.51 7.19 12.56
C ASP A 75 -6.76 5.99 11.98
N ALA A 76 -5.69 5.56 12.67
CA ALA A 76 -4.91 4.39 12.31
C ALA A 76 -5.73 3.10 12.50
N PHE A 77 -6.49 3.00 13.59
CA PHE A 77 -7.40 1.89 13.86
C PHE A 77 -8.46 1.74 12.78
N GLN A 78 -9.22 2.80 12.48
CA GLN A 78 -10.28 2.78 11.48
C GLN A 78 -9.73 2.39 10.10
N ARG A 79 -8.57 2.94 9.74
CA ARG A 79 -7.89 2.60 8.48
C ARG A 79 -7.45 1.15 8.44
N ALA A 80 -6.79 0.68 9.50
CA ALA A 80 -6.29 -0.69 9.56
C ALA A 80 -7.44 -1.69 9.47
N SER A 81 -8.50 -1.48 10.26
CA SER A 81 -9.71 -2.30 10.27
C SER A 81 -10.38 -2.35 8.90
N ARG A 82 -10.53 -1.19 8.24
CA ARG A 82 -11.16 -1.09 6.91
C ARG A 82 -10.33 -1.80 5.84
N VAL A 83 -9.02 -1.58 5.83
CA VAL A 83 -8.13 -2.24 4.85
C VAL A 83 -8.07 -3.74 5.10
N LEU A 84 -8.02 -4.18 6.36
CA LEU A 84 -8.07 -5.60 6.72
C LEU A 84 -9.35 -6.27 6.19
N GLN A 85 -10.52 -5.66 6.40
CA GLN A 85 -11.79 -6.19 5.87
C GLN A 85 -11.77 -6.27 4.34
N PHE A 86 -11.24 -5.25 3.68
CA PHE A 86 -11.08 -5.25 2.22
C PHE A 86 -10.16 -6.38 1.75
N LEU A 87 -8.98 -6.52 2.34
CA LEU A 87 -8.02 -7.59 1.99
C LEU A 87 -8.57 -8.99 2.24
N LYS A 88 -9.40 -9.18 3.28
CA LYS A 88 -10.06 -10.47 3.54
C LYS A 88 -10.99 -10.90 2.39
N ALA A 89 -11.58 -9.96 1.67
CA ALA A 89 -12.45 -10.24 0.52
C ALA A 89 -11.69 -10.57 -0.79
N ILE A 90 -10.38 -10.29 -0.85
CA ILE A 90 -9.56 -10.53 -2.05
C ILE A 90 -9.05 -11.98 -2.08
N ILE A 91 -9.04 -12.62 -3.24
CA ILE A 91 -8.40 -13.93 -3.43
C ILE A 91 -6.89 -13.74 -3.42
N SER A 92 -6.18 -14.46 -2.54
CA SER A 92 -4.71 -14.39 -2.45
C SER A 92 -4.04 -15.20 -3.56
N ILE A 93 -2.94 -14.68 -4.05
CA ILE A 93 -1.98 -15.39 -4.90
C ILE A 93 -0.64 -15.33 -4.19
N GLU A 94 -0.14 -16.49 -3.74
CA GLU A 94 1.11 -16.57 -2.98
C GLU A 94 2.35 -16.62 -3.86
N ASP A 95 2.24 -17.33 -4.99
CA ASP A 95 3.32 -17.43 -5.98
C ASP A 95 3.29 -16.23 -6.91
N ASP A 96 4.34 -15.40 -6.89
CA ASP A 96 4.50 -14.23 -7.77
C ASP A 96 5.51 -14.46 -8.91
N THR A 97 5.92 -15.72 -9.16
CA THR A 97 6.93 -16.06 -10.21
C THR A 97 6.47 -15.76 -11.63
N PHE A 98 5.15 -15.77 -11.90
CA PHE A 98 4.60 -15.42 -13.21
C PHE A 98 4.73 -13.93 -13.54
N VAL A 99 5.04 -13.07 -12.55
CA VAL A 99 5.24 -11.64 -12.78
C VAL A 99 6.58 -11.43 -13.48
N PRO A 100 6.64 -10.77 -14.65
CA PRO A 100 7.90 -10.48 -15.31
C PRO A 100 8.87 -9.67 -14.42
N GLY A 101 10.18 -9.90 -14.58
CA GLY A 101 11.22 -9.21 -13.80
C GLY A 101 11.30 -7.71 -14.08
N ASP A 102 10.84 -7.26 -15.24
CA ASP A 102 10.76 -5.87 -15.68
C ASP A 102 9.40 -5.21 -15.39
N SER A 103 8.50 -5.90 -14.69
CA SER A 103 7.21 -5.33 -14.28
C SER A 103 7.37 -4.30 -13.16
N VAL A 104 6.67 -3.17 -13.27
CA VAL A 104 6.66 -2.09 -12.27
C VAL A 104 6.25 -2.59 -10.87
N ILE A 105 5.41 -3.62 -10.78
CA ILE A 105 4.99 -4.18 -9.48
C ILE A 105 6.18 -4.76 -8.70
N ARG A 106 7.28 -5.13 -9.38
CA ARG A 106 8.50 -5.66 -8.75
C ARG A 106 9.16 -4.65 -7.79
N GLU A 107 8.88 -3.36 -7.93
CA GLU A 107 9.25 -2.33 -6.93
C GLU A 107 8.56 -2.54 -5.57
N PHE A 108 7.42 -3.24 -5.52
CA PHE A 108 6.66 -3.45 -4.30
C PHE A 108 6.89 -4.86 -3.73
N ILE A 109 6.99 -5.85 -4.61
CA ILE A 109 6.99 -7.26 -4.23
C ILE A 109 8.39 -7.90 -4.22
N GLY A 110 9.39 -7.22 -4.79
CA GLY A 110 10.75 -7.73 -5.01
C GLY A 110 10.88 -8.55 -6.30
N GLY A 111 12.11 -8.92 -6.67
CA GLY A 111 12.40 -9.73 -7.87
C GLY A 111 12.57 -8.92 -9.16
N SER A 112 12.86 -7.62 -9.05
CA SER A 112 13.15 -6.76 -10.21
C SER A 112 14.46 -7.19 -10.89
N THR A 113 14.45 -7.28 -12.22
CA THR A 113 15.66 -7.43 -13.04
C THR A 113 16.27 -6.09 -13.46
N LEU A 114 15.57 -4.99 -13.16
CA LEU A 114 16.05 -3.63 -13.41
C LEU A 114 17.07 -3.24 -12.32
N GLU A 115 18.19 -2.68 -12.76
CA GLU A 115 19.19 -2.06 -11.88
C GLU A 115 18.78 -0.61 -11.59
N TYR A 116 18.52 -0.31 -10.32
CA TYR A 116 18.26 1.06 -9.86
C TYR A 116 19.60 1.68 -9.48
N HIS A 117 20.00 2.72 -10.20
CA HIS A 117 21.27 3.44 -10.01
C HIS A 117 21.34 4.19 -8.67
#